data_AF-A0A3D4QP44-F1
#
_entry.id   AF-A0A3D4QP44-F1
#
_cell.length_a   1.000
_cell.length_b   1.000
_cell.length_c   1.000
_cell.angle_alpha   90.00
_cell.angle_beta   90.00
_cell.angle_gamma   90.00
#
_symmetry.space_group_name_H-M   'P 1'
#
loop_
_entity.id
_entity.type
_entity.pdbx_description
1 polymer ?
#
loop_
_entity_poly.entity_id
_entity_poly.type
_entity_poly.pdbx_seq_one_letter_code
_entity_poly.pdbx_strand_id
1 'polypeptide(L)'
;AALLREILYKTKVYMAKKDKAMEEGQVHDYDIKLEAMIPVLKKEIPINAHAHRADDIFTAIRIAKEFDIDITLDHCTEGHLIADDLAKEGKAAIIGPTFGHRSKFELQNKVWETPKFLVEAGVKIAITTDSPVTPLNYLSLCAGLAHKAGLSEMDALKAITINAAEITGISNRVGSIEPGKDADIVIFDGNPIKDLDYHTYITIIDGKIVYKRA
;
A
#
# COMPACT_ATOMS: atom_id res chain seq x y z
N ALA A 1 13.95 -9.44 -10.19
CA ALA A 1 15.05 -8.44 -10.22
C ALA A 1 15.43 -8.00 -11.64
N ALA A 2 15.95 -8.87 -12.51
CA ALA A 2 16.43 -8.49 -13.84
C ALA A 2 15.37 -7.81 -14.72
N LEU A 3 14.15 -8.37 -14.78
CA LEU A 3 13.05 -7.83 -15.57
C LEU A 3 12.65 -6.40 -15.17
N LEU A 4 12.61 -6.12 -13.87
CA LEU A 4 12.29 -4.77 -13.36
C LEU A 4 13.40 -3.76 -13.72
N ARG A 5 14.67 -4.15 -13.60
CA ARG A 5 15.78 -3.30 -14.05
C ARG A 5 15.74 -3.04 -15.55
N GLU A 6 15.44 -4.08 -16.32
CA GLU A 6 15.37 -4.00 -17.77
C GLU A 6 14.29 -3.01 -18.23
N ILE A 7 13.08 -3.09 -17.67
CA ILE A 7 12.00 -2.17 -18.04
C ILE A 7 12.32 -0.73 -17.63
N LEU A 8 12.87 -0.51 -16.43
CA LEU A 8 13.25 0.83 -15.96
C LEU A 8 14.37 1.42 -16.83
N TYR A 9 15.39 0.63 -17.16
CA TYR A 9 16.48 1.06 -18.03
C TYR A 9 15.99 1.38 -19.44
N LYS A 10 15.18 0.49 -20.04
CA LYS A 10 14.58 0.72 -21.36
C LYS A 10 13.71 1.98 -21.37
N THR A 11 12.95 2.21 -20.30
CA THR A 11 12.11 3.41 -20.17
C THR A 11 12.96 4.67 -20.09
N LYS A 12 14.06 4.66 -19.33
CA LYS A 12 14.99 5.80 -19.26
C LYS A 12 15.59 6.14 -20.62
N VAL A 13 16.01 5.13 -21.39
CA VAL A 13 16.51 5.32 -22.76
C VAL A 13 15.40 5.81 -23.70
N TYR A 14 14.19 5.28 -23.55
CA TYR A 14 13.01 5.67 -24.31
C TYR A 14 12.68 7.16 -24.11
N MET A 15 12.62 7.61 -22.84
CA MET A 15 12.41 9.02 -22.50
C MET A 15 13.43 9.94 -23.17
N ALA A 16 14.73 9.62 -23.06
CA ALA A 16 15.78 10.45 -23.65
C ALA A 16 15.66 10.54 -25.19
N LYS A 17 15.26 9.44 -25.85
CA LYS A 17 15.01 9.44 -27.31
C LYS A 17 13.75 10.24 -27.67
N LYS A 18 12.70 10.14 -26.86
CA LYS A 18 11.45 10.88 -27.04
C LYS A 18 11.67 12.38 -26.91
N ASP A 19 12.39 12.81 -25.87
CA ASP A 19 12.69 14.22 -25.63
C ASP A 19 13.53 14.80 -26.78
N LYS A 20 14.57 14.08 -27.22
CA LYS A 20 15.38 14.47 -28.37
C LYS A 20 14.58 14.56 -29.68
N ALA A 21 13.73 13.58 -29.96
CA ALA A 21 12.88 13.61 -31.15
C ALA A 21 11.92 14.82 -31.12
N MET A 22 11.37 15.15 -29.95
CA MET A 22 10.52 16.33 -29.77
C MET A 22 11.29 17.64 -30.05
N GLU A 23 12.52 17.77 -29.55
CA GLU A 23 13.40 18.92 -29.82
C GLU A 23 13.74 19.06 -31.32
N GLU A 24 13.97 17.94 -32.00
CA GLU A 24 14.31 17.91 -33.44
C GLU A 24 13.07 17.96 -34.36
N GLY A 25 11.86 18.02 -33.81
CA GLY A 25 10.61 17.98 -34.58
C GLY A 25 10.38 16.66 -35.32
N GLN A 26 10.98 15.58 -34.84
CA GLN A 26 10.88 14.24 -35.41
C GLN A 26 9.81 13.40 -34.69
N VAL A 27 9.31 12.38 -35.38
CA VAL A 27 8.40 11.40 -34.80
C VAL A 27 9.20 10.40 -33.97
N HIS A 28 8.71 10.10 -32.78
CA HIS A 28 9.23 9.04 -31.92
C HIS A 28 8.28 7.85 -31.91
N ASP A 29 8.83 6.64 -32.06
CA ASP A 29 8.02 5.41 -32.00
C ASP A 29 7.38 5.24 -30.61
N TYR A 30 6.09 4.93 -30.59
CA TYR A 30 5.33 4.75 -29.36
C TYR A 30 5.45 3.32 -28.84
N ASP A 31 5.90 3.14 -27.59
CA ASP A 31 5.84 1.86 -26.87
C ASP A 31 4.96 2.02 -25.64
N ILE A 32 3.80 1.35 -25.64
CA ILE A 32 2.80 1.45 -24.57
C ILE A 32 3.35 1.08 -23.18
N LYS A 33 4.29 0.12 -23.10
CA LYS A 33 4.82 -0.34 -21.81
C LYS A 33 5.81 0.68 -21.26
N LEU A 34 6.64 1.26 -22.12
CA LEU A 34 7.61 2.27 -21.71
C LEU A 34 6.92 3.59 -21.38
N GLU A 35 5.88 3.96 -22.13
CA GLU A 35 5.09 5.16 -21.82
C GLU A 35 4.38 5.09 -20.48
N ALA A 36 3.81 3.93 -20.14
CA ALA A 36 3.19 3.71 -18.83
C ALA A 36 4.18 3.83 -17.67
N MET A 37 5.49 3.66 -17.91
CA MET A 37 6.54 3.73 -16.90
C MET A 37 7.15 5.13 -16.76
N ILE A 38 6.84 6.08 -17.64
CA ILE A 38 7.34 7.46 -17.51
C ILE A 38 6.95 8.11 -16.17
N PRO A 39 5.67 8.06 -15.73
CA PRO A 39 5.26 8.67 -14.46
C PRO A 39 6.04 8.13 -13.25
N VAL A 40 6.45 6.86 -13.31
CA VAL A 40 7.28 6.23 -12.27
C VAL A 40 8.69 6.84 -12.23
N LEU A 41 9.36 6.96 -13.37
CA LEU A 41 10.69 7.58 -13.43
C LEU A 41 10.67 9.08 -13.10
N LYS A 42 9.52 9.74 -13.28
CA LYS A 42 9.29 11.12 -12.85
C LYS A 42 8.83 11.26 -11.40
N LYS A 43 8.64 10.14 -10.67
CA LYS A 43 8.09 10.09 -9.31
C LYS A 43 6.71 10.74 -9.16
N GLU A 44 5.93 10.74 -10.24
CA GLU A 44 4.53 11.18 -10.21
C GLU A 44 3.64 10.11 -9.57
N ILE A 45 4.02 8.84 -9.71
CA ILE A 45 3.40 7.68 -9.04
C ILE A 45 4.48 6.69 -8.56
N PRO A 46 4.27 5.99 -7.44
CA PRO A 46 5.20 4.95 -6.98
C PRO A 46 5.00 3.64 -7.76
N ILE A 47 5.99 2.74 -7.72
CA ILE A 47 5.78 1.32 -8.03
C ILE A 47 5.25 0.60 -6.79
N ASN A 48 4.18 -0.17 -6.94
CA ASN A 48 3.77 -1.14 -5.94
C ASN A 48 4.63 -2.40 -6.04
N ALA A 49 5.56 -2.58 -5.11
CA ALA A 49 6.50 -3.70 -5.12
C ALA A 49 5.95 -4.87 -4.28
N HIS A 50 5.38 -5.85 -4.96
CA HIS A 50 4.97 -7.13 -4.36
C HIS A 50 6.18 -7.88 -3.81
N ALA A 51 6.32 -7.97 -2.49
CA ALA A 51 7.44 -8.66 -1.85
C ALA A 51 7.04 -9.34 -0.53
N HIS A 52 7.36 -10.62 -0.41
CA HIS A 52 7.07 -11.40 0.80
C HIS A 52 8.32 -11.56 1.68
N ARG A 53 9.40 -12.12 1.14
CA ARG A 53 10.61 -12.42 1.91
C ARG A 53 11.48 -11.20 2.14
N ALA A 54 12.26 -11.22 3.21
CA ALA A 54 13.19 -10.13 3.55
C ALA A 54 14.17 -9.81 2.40
N ASP A 55 14.69 -10.82 1.71
CA ASP A 55 15.60 -10.63 0.58
C ASP A 55 14.93 -10.05 -0.68
N ASP A 56 13.65 -10.37 -0.91
CA ASP A 56 12.85 -9.74 -1.98
C ASP A 56 12.57 -8.27 -1.66
N ILE A 57 12.21 -7.98 -0.41
CA ILE A 57 11.97 -6.61 0.08
C ILE A 57 13.24 -5.77 -0.09
N PHE A 58 14.40 -6.25 0.37
CA PHE A 58 15.67 -5.56 0.15
C PHE A 58 16.01 -5.41 -1.34
N THR A 59 15.66 -6.40 -2.16
CA THR A 59 15.88 -6.31 -3.61
C THR A 59 15.06 -5.18 -4.24
N ALA A 60 13.78 -5.04 -3.87
CA ALA A 60 12.93 -3.95 -4.33
C ALA A 60 13.50 -2.59 -3.91
N ILE A 61 13.91 -2.44 -2.65
CA ILE A 61 14.52 -1.20 -2.13
C ILE A 61 15.82 -0.86 -2.86
N ARG A 62 16.70 -1.84 -3.10
CA ARG A 62 17.94 -1.62 -3.86
C ARG A 62 17.67 -1.14 -5.28
N ILE A 63 16.69 -1.72 -5.97
CA ILE A 63 16.30 -1.29 -7.32
C ILE A 63 15.71 0.13 -7.29
N ALA A 64 14.86 0.43 -6.30
CA ALA A 64 14.30 1.76 -6.14
C ALA A 64 15.38 2.84 -5.98
N LYS A 65 16.41 2.57 -5.17
CA LYS A 65 17.58 3.45 -5.01
C LYS A 65 18.41 3.55 -6.28
N GLU A 66 18.63 2.44 -6.98
CA GLU A 66 19.43 2.38 -8.21
C GLU A 66 18.87 3.27 -9.32
N PHE A 67 17.54 3.34 -9.43
CA PHE A 67 16.84 4.12 -10.46
C PHE A 67 16.27 5.45 -9.96
N ASP A 68 16.46 5.77 -8.67
CA ASP A 68 15.85 6.91 -7.99
C ASP A 68 14.34 7.00 -8.23
N ILE A 69 13.60 5.98 -7.80
CA ILE A 69 12.13 5.91 -7.91
C ILE A 69 11.49 5.67 -6.54
N ASP A 70 10.22 6.04 -6.42
CA ASP A 70 9.42 5.73 -5.23
C ASP A 70 8.72 4.37 -5.35
N ILE A 71 8.59 3.71 -4.19
CA ILE A 71 7.95 2.40 -4.08
C ILE A 71 7.08 2.32 -2.82
N THR A 72 6.05 1.48 -2.90
CA THR A 72 5.40 0.87 -1.74
C THR A 72 5.85 -0.59 -1.61
N LEU A 73 5.87 -1.10 -0.39
CA LEU A 73 6.17 -2.51 -0.13
C LEU A 73 4.88 -3.28 0.14
N ASP A 74 4.41 -3.98 -0.88
CA ASP A 74 3.14 -4.70 -0.84
C ASP A 74 3.36 -6.09 -0.24
N HIS A 75 2.43 -6.48 0.63
CA HIS A 75 2.44 -7.64 1.53
C HIS A 75 3.47 -7.56 2.65
N CYS A 76 4.74 -7.28 2.31
CA CYS A 76 5.85 -7.12 3.25
C CYS A 76 5.85 -8.19 4.37
N THR A 77 5.64 -9.45 3.99
CA THR A 77 5.27 -10.52 4.94
C THR A 77 6.34 -10.77 6.00
N GLU A 78 7.62 -10.72 5.60
CA GLU A 78 8.77 -10.81 6.50
C GLU A 78 9.30 -9.45 6.95
N GLY A 79 8.55 -8.36 6.75
CA GLY A 79 8.97 -7.02 7.15
C GLY A 79 9.30 -6.92 8.65
N HIS A 80 8.62 -7.71 9.49
CA HIS A 80 8.89 -7.79 10.93
C HIS A 80 10.28 -8.33 11.27
N LEU A 81 10.91 -9.12 10.39
CA LEU A 81 12.27 -9.62 10.60
C LEU A 81 13.33 -8.54 10.34
N ILE A 82 12.96 -7.46 9.65
CA ILE A 82 13.85 -6.39 9.18
C ILE A 82 13.29 -4.99 9.48
N ALA A 83 12.47 -4.87 10.53
CA ALA A 83 11.70 -3.66 10.82
C ALA A 83 12.59 -2.41 11.01
N ASP A 84 13.68 -2.55 11.76
CA ASP A 84 14.64 -1.46 11.99
C ASP A 84 15.33 -1.00 10.70
N ASP A 85 15.58 -1.93 9.78
CA ASP A 85 16.16 -1.58 8.48
C ASP A 85 15.13 -0.88 7.60
N LEU A 86 13.87 -1.36 7.57
CA LEU A 86 12.79 -0.70 6.85
C LEU A 86 12.51 0.72 7.35
N ALA A 87 12.61 0.96 8.65
CA ALA A 87 12.45 2.29 9.24
C ALA A 87 13.47 3.29 8.68
N LYS A 88 14.73 2.88 8.50
CA LYS A 88 15.80 3.72 7.95
C LYS A 88 15.56 4.08 6.48
N GLU A 89 14.82 3.25 5.76
CA GLU A 89 14.51 3.44 4.34
C GLU A 89 13.38 4.45 4.11
N GLY A 90 12.56 4.72 5.13
CA GLY A 90 11.45 5.68 5.07
C GLY A 90 10.36 5.29 4.08
N LYS A 91 10.28 4.01 3.67
CA LYS A 91 9.25 3.49 2.77
C LYS A 91 8.09 2.91 3.57
N ALA A 92 6.87 3.12 3.09
CA ALA A 92 5.68 2.56 3.71
C ALA A 92 5.43 1.10 3.27
N ALA A 93 4.70 0.35 4.09
CA ALA A 93 4.37 -1.05 3.82
C ALA A 93 2.86 -1.31 3.88
N ILE A 94 2.35 -2.12 2.95
CA ILE A 94 0.95 -2.55 2.91
C ILE A 94 0.91 -4.01 3.35
N ILE A 95 0.39 -4.27 4.54
CA ILE A 95 0.45 -5.58 5.19
C ILE A 95 -0.84 -6.36 4.96
N GLY A 96 -0.70 -7.60 4.50
CA GLY A 96 -1.82 -8.51 4.25
C GLY A 96 -1.67 -9.26 2.92
N PRO A 97 -2.53 -10.25 2.64
CA PRO A 97 -3.59 -10.75 3.50
C PRO A 97 -3.02 -11.68 4.58
N THR A 98 -3.19 -11.30 5.85
CA THR A 98 -2.72 -12.12 6.98
C THR A 98 -3.73 -13.22 7.30
N PHE A 99 -5.02 -12.94 7.13
CA PHE A 99 -6.09 -13.91 7.31
C PHE A 99 -5.94 -15.08 6.32
N GLY A 100 -6.12 -16.32 6.81
CA GLY A 100 -5.97 -17.54 6.00
C GLY A 100 -4.57 -18.16 6.01
N HIS A 101 -4.39 -19.21 5.21
CA HIS A 101 -3.21 -20.10 5.28
C HIS A 101 -1.91 -19.47 4.75
N ARG A 102 -0.79 -20.08 5.16
CA ARG A 102 0.55 -19.85 4.58
C ARG A 102 0.72 -20.74 3.35
N SER A 103 0.04 -20.39 2.27
CA SER A 103 -0.11 -21.25 1.07
C SER A 103 1.15 -21.43 0.23
N LYS A 104 2.17 -20.58 0.42
CA LYS A 104 3.43 -20.58 -0.32
C LYS A 104 4.61 -20.59 0.66
N PHE A 105 5.76 -21.07 0.19
CA PHE A 105 7.00 -21.11 0.99
C PHE A 105 7.39 -19.72 1.54
N GLU A 106 7.30 -18.69 0.71
CA GLU A 106 7.56 -17.29 1.11
C GLU A 106 6.60 -16.72 2.18
N LEU A 107 5.50 -17.44 2.48
CA LEU A 107 4.54 -17.04 3.51
C LEU A 107 4.78 -17.74 4.85
N GLN A 108 5.85 -18.54 4.99
CA GLN A 108 6.11 -19.35 6.19
C GLN A 108 6.18 -18.51 7.48
N ASN A 109 6.64 -17.27 7.38
CA ASN A 109 6.76 -16.33 8.49
C ASN A 109 5.58 -15.34 8.60
N LYS A 110 4.47 -15.57 7.88
CA LYS A 110 3.27 -14.70 7.97
C LYS A 110 2.65 -14.76 9.37
N VAL A 111 2.64 -13.62 10.07
CA VAL A 111 2.16 -13.48 11.46
C VAL A 111 1.37 -12.17 11.66
N TRP A 112 0.45 -12.16 12.63
CA TRP A 112 -0.42 -10.99 12.92
C TRP A 112 0.30 -9.85 13.62
N GLU A 113 1.46 -10.12 14.20
CA GLU A 113 2.33 -9.19 14.90
C GLU A 113 3.13 -8.31 13.92
N THR A 114 3.12 -8.60 12.61
CA THR A 114 3.90 -7.85 11.62
C THR A 114 3.60 -6.35 11.62
N PRO A 115 2.33 -5.89 11.60
CA PRO A 115 2.01 -4.47 11.71
C PRO A 115 2.55 -3.82 12.98
N LYS A 116 2.47 -4.53 14.12
CA LYS A 116 2.96 -4.02 15.42
C LYS A 116 4.46 -3.74 15.34
N PHE A 117 5.26 -4.72 14.94
CA PHE A 117 6.72 -4.57 14.90
C PHE A 117 7.16 -3.46 13.93
N LEU A 118 6.47 -3.32 12.80
CA LEU A 118 6.74 -2.24 11.84
C LEU A 118 6.40 -0.86 12.41
N VAL A 119 5.23 -0.71 13.05
CA VAL A 119 4.83 0.56 13.69
C VAL A 119 5.77 0.93 14.84
N GLU A 120 6.16 -0.03 15.68
CA GLU A 120 7.12 0.18 16.78
C GLU A 120 8.49 0.65 16.27
N ALA A 121 8.94 0.16 15.11
CA ALA A 121 10.16 0.62 14.46
C ALA A 121 10.00 2.00 13.75
N GLY A 122 8.79 2.53 13.63
CA GLY A 122 8.52 3.81 12.96
C GLY A 122 8.16 3.70 11.48
N VAL A 123 7.83 2.50 10.98
CA VAL A 123 7.37 2.29 9.61
C VAL A 123 5.87 2.61 9.52
N LYS A 124 5.51 3.47 8.56
CA LYS A 124 4.10 3.71 8.22
C LYS A 124 3.52 2.49 7.52
N ILE A 125 2.40 1.98 8.03
CA ILE A 125 1.73 0.82 7.46
C ILE A 125 0.27 1.08 7.09
N ALA A 126 -0.20 0.36 6.07
CA ALA A 126 -1.62 0.09 5.83
C ALA A 126 -1.90 -1.40 5.95
N ILE A 127 -3.16 -1.78 6.20
CA ILE A 127 -3.61 -3.18 6.20
C ILE A 127 -4.49 -3.41 4.97
N THR A 128 -4.28 -4.53 4.27
CA THR A 128 -5.05 -4.93 3.08
C THR A 128 -5.66 -6.32 3.24
N THR A 129 -6.78 -6.57 2.57
CA THR A 129 -7.38 -7.90 2.42
C THR A 129 -6.88 -8.63 1.18
N ASP A 130 -6.17 -7.94 0.27
CA ASP A 130 -5.75 -8.48 -1.03
C ASP A 130 -6.93 -9.17 -1.75
N SER A 131 -8.09 -8.49 -1.74
CA SER A 131 -9.33 -9.05 -2.29
C SER A 131 -9.10 -9.51 -3.74
N PRO A 132 -9.47 -10.75 -4.10
CA PRO A 132 -10.42 -11.62 -3.40
C PRO A 132 -9.83 -12.63 -2.40
N VAL A 133 -8.52 -12.61 -2.11
CA VAL A 133 -7.90 -13.59 -1.19
C VAL A 133 -8.58 -13.58 0.18
N THR A 134 -8.78 -12.39 0.75
CA THR A 134 -9.76 -12.17 1.82
C THR A 134 -10.82 -11.20 1.30
N PRO A 135 -12.13 -11.53 1.41
CA PRO A 135 -13.20 -10.62 0.99
C PRO A 135 -13.09 -9.24 1.64
N LEU A 136 -13.29 -8.18 0.85
CA LEU A 136 -13.06 -6.80 1.27
C LEU A 136 -13.87 -6.39 2.51
N ASN A 137 -15.07 -6.95 2.70
CA ASN A 137 -15.92 -6.67 3.86
C ASN A 137 -15.31 -7.14 5.20
N TYR A 138 -14.22 -7.91 5.17
CA TYR A 138 -13.45 -8.31 6.37
C TYR A 138 -12.25 -7.41 6.66
N LEU A 139 -12.11 -6.25 6.01
CA LEU A 139 -10.98 -5.33 6.26
C LEU A 139 -10.89 -4.92 7.74
N SER A 140 -12.01 -4.54 8.36
CA SER A 140 -12.04 -4.19 9.78
C SER A 140 -11.69 -5.37 10.69
N LEU A 141 -12.11 -6.60 10.31
CA LEU A 141 -11.72 -7.82 11.02
C LEU A 141 -10.20 -8.05 10.96
N CYS A 142 -9.56 -7.84 9.81
CA CYS A 142 -8.11 -7.93 9.68
C CYS A 142 -7.39 -6.90 10.57
N ALA A 143 -7.89 -5.66 10.64
CA ALA A 143 -7.37 -4.64 11.54
C ALA A 143 -7.57 -5.02 13.02
N GLY A 144 -8.74 -5.55 13.37
CA GLY A 144 -9.04 -6.06 14.72
C GLY A 144 -8.16 -7.23 15.14
N LEU A 145 -7.80 -8.12 14.22
CA LEU A 145 -6.87 -9.22 14.48
C LEU A 145 -5.42 -8.75 14.65
N ALA A 146 -5.00 -7.71 13.91
CA ALA A 146 -3.72 -7.05 14.17
C ALA A 146 -3.70 -6.35 15.54
N HIS A 147 -4.81 -5.71 15.92
CA HIS A 147 -4.98 -5.13 17.27
C HIS A 147 -4.89 -6.21 18.36
N LYS A 148 -5.59 -7.34 18.17
CA LYS A 148 -5.51 -8.50 19.07
C LYS A 148 -4.08 -9.04 19.21
N ALA A 149 -3.25 -8.91 18.17
CA ALA A 149 -1.84 -9.29 18.18
C ALA A 149 -0.90 -8.20 18.77
N GLY A 150 -1.46 -7.10 19.28
CA GLY A 150 -0.74 -6.08 20.04
C GLY A 150 -0.51 -4.76 19.32
N LEU A 151 -1.04 -4.55 18.11
CA LEU A 151 -1.11 -3.22 17.51
C LEU A 151 -2.08 -2.33 18.31
N SER A 152 -1.79 -1.04 18.48
CA SER A 152 -2.74 -0.15 19.17
C SER A 152 -4.05 -0.04 18.39
N GLU A 153 -5.18 0.18 19.09
CA GLU A 153 -6.49 0.34 18.44
C GLU A 153 -6.47 1.49 17.42
N MET A 154 -5.83 2.60 17.78
CA MET A 154 -5.74 3.78 16.91
C MET A 154 -4.85 3.51 15.69
N ASP A 155 -3.74 2.81 15.84
CA ASP A 155 -2.89 2.47 14.70
C ASP A 155 -3.57 1.46 13.77
N ALA A 156 -4.36 0.52 14.31
CA ALA A 156 -5.19 -0.37 13.52
C ALA A 156 -6.24 0.40 12.69
N LEU A 157 -6.89 1.41 13.29
CA LEU A 157 -7.84 2.27 12.57
C LEU A 157 -7.15 3.12 11.51
N LYS A 158 -6.01 3.75 11.83
CA LYS A 158 -5.22 4.55 10.88
C LYS A 158 -4.74 3.70 9.70
N ALA A 159 -4.35 2.46 9.95
CA ALA A 159 -3.88 1.51 8.93
C ALA A 159 -4.93 1.18 7.85
N ILE A 160 -6.22 1.33 8.16
CA ILE A 160 -7.32 1.11 7.21
C ILE A 160 -8.01 2.42 6.79
N THR A 161 -7.44 3.58 7.15
CA THR A 161 -7.97 4.92 6.84
C THR A 161 -6.85 5.86 6.37
N ILE A 162 -6.38 6.77 7.23
CA ILE A 162 -5.46 7.85 6.85
C ILE A 162 -4.12 7.33 6.31
N ASN A 163 -3.55 6.27 6.87
CA ASN A 163 -2.28 5.75 6.38
C ASN A 163 -2.43 5.18 4.96
N ALA A 164 -3.54 4.49 4.68
CA ALA A 164 -3.82 3.98 3.34
C ALA A 164 -4.00 5.13 2.33
N ALA A 165 -4.68 6.21 2.73
CA ALA A 165 -4.85 7.41 1.90
C ALA A 165 -3.51 8.13 1.63
N GLU A 166 -2.63 8.21 2.63
CA GLU A 166 -1.30 8.79 2.48
C GLU A 166 -0.39 7.95 1.58
N ILE A 167 -0.42 6.63 1.73
CA ILE A 167 0.36 5.70 0.89
C ILE A 167 -0.07 5.74 -0.58
N THR A 168 -1.37 5.97 -0.82
CA THR A 168 -1.94 6.05 -2.18
C THR A 168 -1.98 7.46 -2.75
N GLY A 169 -1.51 8.47 -2.01
CA GLY A 169 -1.38 9.85 -2.49
C GLY A 169 -2.70 10.64 -2.56
N ILE A 170 -3.73 10.22 -1.81
CA ILE A 170 -5.07 10.85 -1.80
C ILE A 170 -5.49 11.35 -0.41
N SER A 171 -4.55 11.49 0.52
CA SER A 171 -4.83 11.94 1.91
C SER A 171 -5.33 13.38 2.00
N ASN A 172 -5.19 14.19 0.96
CA ASN A 172 -5.81 15.50 0.84
C ASN A 172 -7.33 15.42 0.61
N ARG A 173 -7.85 14.25 0.21
CA ARG A 173 -9.27 14.01 -0.06
C ARG A 173 -9.94 13.12 0.97
N VAL A 174 -9.29 12.04 1.42
CA VAL A 174 -9.94 11.02 2.26
C VAL A 174 -9.05 10.58 3.43
N GLY A 175 -9.59 9.71 4.28
CA GLY A 175 -8.85 9.00 5.32
C GLY A 175 -8.92 9.62 6.72
N SER A 176 -9.43 10.83 6.88
CA SER A 176 -9.72 11.45 8.18
C SER A 176 -10.95 12.36 8.10
N ILE A 177 -11.56 12.66 9.25
CA ILE A 177 -12.69 13.59 9.35
C ILE A 177 -12.13 14.98 9.66
N GLU A 178 -11.84 15.74 8.60
CA GLU A 178 -11.26 17.08 8.69
C GLU A 178 -11.93 18.03 7.66
N PRO A 179 -12.06 19.33 7.96
CA PRO A 179 -12.59 20.30 7.00
C PRO A 179 -11.81 20.28 5.67
N GLY A 180 -12.54 20.27 4.56
CA GLY A 180 -11.98 20.28 3.20
C GLY A 180 -11.78 18.90 2.57
N LYS A 181 -11.97 17.80 3.33
CA LYS A 181 -11.94 16.43 2.81
C LYS A 181 -13.32 15.98 2.31
N ASP A 182 -13.32 14.97 1.45
CA ASP A 182 -14.53 14.32 0.94
C ASP A 182 -15.32 13.73 2.11
N ALA A 183 -16.64 13.88 2.07
CA ALA A 183 -17.53 13.43 3.13
C ALA A 183 -17.80 11.92 3.03
N ASP A 184 -16.73 11.14 3.13
CA ASP A 184 -16.69 9.68 3.15
C ASP A 184 -16.69 9.19 4.59
N ILE A 185 -17.88 8.87 5.10
CA ILE A 185 -18.11 8.61 6.52
C ILE A 185 -18.89 7.32 6.68
N VAL A 186 -18.46 6.48 7.61
CA VAL A 186 -19.19 5.29 8.03
C VAL A 186 -19.59 5.43 9.49
N ILE A 187 -20.84 5.08 9.80
CA ILE A 187 -21.40 5.08 11.15
C ILE A 187 -21.65 3.63 11.53
N PHE A 188 -21.07 3.19 12.64
CA PHE A 188 -21.22 1.85 13.17
C PHE A 188 -22.06 1.84 14.45
N ASP A 189 -22.81 0.77 14.66
CA ASP A 189 -23.38 0.38 15.95
C ASP A 189 -22.38 -0.55 16.64
N GLY A 190 -21.42 0.04 17.36
CA GLY A 190 -20.28 -0.65 17.96
C GLY A 190 -18.92 -0.17 17.42
N ASN A 191 -17.86 -0.77 17.93
CA ASN A 191 -16.48 -0.48 17.55
C ASN A 191 -16.01 -1.46 16.46
N PRO A 192 -15.71 -1.00 15.22
CA PRO A 192 -15.39 -1.88 14.10
C PRO A 192 -14.04 -2.62 14.24
N ILE A 193 -13.19 -2.22 15.19
CA ILE A 193 -11.88 -2.86 15.45
C ILE A 193 -11.99 -3.92 16.56
N LYS A 194 -12.85 -3.71 17.56
CA LYS A 194 -12.90 -4.55 18.77
C LYS A 194 -14.09 -5.48 18.83
N ASP A 195 -15.25 -5.02 18.37
CA ASP A 195 -16.50 -5.75 18.51
C ASP A 195 -16.66 -6.67 17.30
N LEU A 196 -17.01 -7.94 17.52
CA LEU A 196 -17.23 -8.90 16.43
C LEU A 196 -18.65 -8.82 15.86
N ASP A 197 -19.58 -8.32 16.65
CA ASP A 197 -21.01 -8.18 16.37
C ASP A 197 -21.42 -6.73 16.04
N TYR A 198 -20.45 -5.84 15.80
CA TYR A 198 -20.73 -4.51 15.29
C TYR A 198 -21.45 -4.59 13.95
N HIS A 199 -22.19 -3.54 13.63
CA HIS A 199 -22.83 -3.42 12.33
C HIS A 199 -22.62 -2.03 11.73
N THR A 200 -22.47 -1.97 10.42
CA THR A 200 -22.58 -0.71 9.69
C THR A 200 -24.03 -0.22 9.76
N TYR A 201 -24.24 0.96 10.32
CA TYR A 201 -25.55 1.60 10.37
C TYR A 201 -25.78 2.46 9.13
N ILE A 202 -24.81 3.30 8.75
CA ILE A 202 -24.86 4.20 7.59
C ILE A 202 -23.49 4.25 6.92
N THR A 203 -23.46 4.28 5.59
CA THR A 203 -22.27 4.67 4.81
C THR A 203 -22.62 5.88 3.95
N ILE A 204 -21.76 6.89 4.00
CA ILE A 204 -21.83 8.14 3.24
C ILE A 204 -20.60 8.18 2.35
N ILE A 205 -20.78 8.46 1.06
CA ILE A 205 -19.69 8.71 0.09
C ILE A 205 -20.00 10.01 -0.61
N ASP A 206 -19.03 10.93 -0.71
CA ASP A 206 -19.19 12.27 -1.28
C ASP A 206 -20.41 13.02 -0.70
N GLY A 207 -20.68 12.83 0.60
CA GLY A 207 -21.82 13.45 1.29
C GLY A 207 -23.19 12.83 0.99
N LYS A 208 -23.25 11.72 0.24
CA LYS A 208 -24.48 11.00 -0.10
C LYS A 208 -24.57 9.68 0.66
N ILE A 209 -25.73 9.40 1.27
CA ILE A 209 -25.99 8.09 1.89
C ILE A 209 -26.07 7.04 0.78
N VAL A 210 -25.11 6.11 0.77
CA VAL A 210 -25.06 4.99 -0.18
C VAL A 210 -25.49 3.66 0.44
N TYR A 211 -25.48 3.59 1.77
CA TYR A 211 -25.98 2.44 2.52
C TYR A 211 -26.64 2.92 3.81
N LYS A 212 -27.77 2.30 4.16
CA LYS A 212 -28.44 2.48 5.45
C LYS A 212 -29.03 1.13 5.87
N ARG A 213 -28.71 0.69 7.08
CA ARG A 213 -29.32 -0.49 7.67
C ARG A 213 -30.81 -0.23 7.89
N ALA A 214 -31.65 -1.20 7.50
CA ALA A 214 -33.10 -1.16 7.68
C ALA A 214 -33.49 -1.26 9.16
#